data_AF-A0A2S9H1P2-F1
#
_entry.id   AF-A0A2S9H1P2-F1
#
_cell.length_a   1.000
_cell.length_b   1.000
_cell.length_c   1.000
_cell.angle_alpha   90.00
_cell.angle_beta   90.00
_cell.angle_gamma   90.00
#
_symmetry.space_group_name_H-M   'P 1'
#
loop_
_entity.id
_entity.type
_entity.pdbx_description
1 polymer ?
#
loop_
_entity_poly.entity_id
_entity_poly.type
_entity_poly.pdbx_seq_one_letter_code
_entity_poly.pdbx_strand_id
1 'polypeptide(L)'
;MNNMAISGVGESGGLAAVNITPQQITPLSLDDRLRDAFASTSVATQAEYANIMGMANDAKYLSTPGGLFELQVHLGEYKQHVEVISALTRKGVAAAETLLRA
;
A
#
# COMPACT_ATOMS: atom_id res chain seq x y z
N MET A 1 28.99 -44.00 -11.01
CA MET A 1 27.59 -44.23 -11.42
C MET A 1 26.78 -44.37 -10.12
N ASN A 2 25.87 -43.50 -9.71
CA ASN A 2 25.21 -42.37 -10.35
C ASN A 2 24.80 -41.35 -9.27
N ASN A 3 24.98 -40.07 -9.60
CA ASN A 3 24.25 -38.96 -9.01
C ASN A 3 22.74 -39.21 -9.13
N MET A 4 21.98 -38.99 -8.06
CA MET A 4 20.63 -38.45 -8.17
C MET A 4 20.55 -37.21 -7.31
N ALA A 5 20.60 -36.07 -8.00
CA ALA A 5 20.27 -34.78 -7.45
C ALA A 5 18.80 -34.77 -7.04
N ILE A 6 18.52 -34.45 -5.77
CA ILE A 6 17.21 -33.99 -5.36
C ILE A 6 17.07 -32.55 -5.87
N SER A 7 16.72 -32.44 -7.15
CA SER A 7 16.22 -31.21 -7.77
C SER A 7 14.74 -31.12 -7.41
N GLY A 8 14.35 -30.15 -6.59
CA GLY A 8 12.95 -30.02 -6.21
C GLY A 8 12.58 -29.01 -5.12
N VAL A 9 13.53 -28.28 -4.51
CA VAL A 9 13.17 -27.07 -3.75
C VAL A 9 13.41 -25.87 -4.67
N GLY A 10 12.42 -25.64 -5.54
CA GLY A 10 12.35 -24.45 -6.38
C GLY A 10 12.17 -23.21 -5.49
N GLU A 11 13.02 -22.22 -5.75
CA GLU A 11 12.95 -20.81 -5.37
C GLU A 11 12.32 -20.48 -4.02
N SER A 12 13.20 -20.09 -3.09
CA SER A 12 12.90 -19.24 -1.95
C SER A 12 11.87 -18.17 -2.29
N GLY A 13 10.62 -18.37 -1.86
CA GLY A 13 9.69 -17.28 -1.67
C GLY A 13 10.39 -16.24 -0.79
N GLY A 14 10.62 -15.05 -1.35
CA GLY A 14 11.38 -13.99 -0.70
C GLY A 14 10.87 -13.82 0.72
N LEU A 15 11.79 -13.92 1.70
CA LEU A 15 11.46 -13.76 3.11
C LEU A 15 10.98 -12.32 3.33
N ALA A 16 9.66 -12.10 3.26
CA ALA A 16 9.05 -10.84 3.60
C ALA A 16 9.05 -10.69 5.12
N ALA A 17 10.01 -9.94 5.64
CA ALA A 17 10.03 -9.61 7.06
C ALA A 17 8.89 -8.63 7.38
N VAL A 18 7.92 -9.08 8.19
CA VAL A 18 6.84 -8.23 8.69
C VAL A 18 7.24 -7.68 10.06
N ASN A 19 7.20 -6.36 10.22
CA ASN A 19 7.41 -5.73 11.51
C ASN A 19 6.16 -5.91 12.39
N ILE A 20 6.29 -6.64 13.50
CA ILE A 20 5.21 -6.91 14.46
C ILE A 20 5.26 -6.03 15.71
N THR A 21 6.15 -5.03 15.73
CA THR A 21 6.31 -4.15 16.88
C THR A 21 5.04 -3.30 17.05
N PRO A 22 4.34 -3.36 18.20
CA PRO A 22 3.15 -2.56 18.43
C PRO A 22 3.50 -1.06 18.39
N GLN A 23 2.89 -0.32 17.49
CA GLN A 23 3.02 1.13 17.42
C GLN A 23 2.00 1.76 18.39
N GLN A 24 2.40 1.98 19.64
CA GLN A 24 1.59 2.73 20.60
C GLN A 24 1.84 4.23 20.41
N ILE A 25 1.03 4.86 19.57
CA ILE A 25 0.96 6.32 19.48
C ILE A 25 -0.16 6.75 20.43
N THR A 26 0.20 7.47 21.51
CA THR A 26 -0.78 8.12 22.38
C THR A 26 -0.83 9.60 22.00
N PRO A 27 -1.69 9.99 21.05
CA PRO A 27 -1.70 11.36 20.57
C PRO A 27 -2.24 12.31 21.66
N LEU A 28 -1.47 13.36 21.95
CA LEU A 28 -1.76 14.35 22.99
C LEU A 28 -2.82 15.38 22.52
N SER A 29 -2.93 15.62 21.20
CA SER A 29 -3.88 16.57 20.61
C SER A 29 -4.50 16.07 19.30
N LEU A 30 -5.51 16.79 18.78
CA LEU A 30 -6.09 16.51 17.46
C LEU A 30 -5.11 16.81 16.31
N ASP A 31 -4.28 17.84 16.46
CA ASP A 31 -3.25 18.20 15.47
C ASP A 31 -2.23 17.06 15.35
N ASP A 32 -1.76 16.52 16.47
CA ASP A 32 -0.88 15.35 16.48
C ASP A 32 -1.52 14.15 15.78
N ARG A 33 -2.82 13.89 16.03
CA ARG A 33 -3.57 12.81 15.34
C ARG A 33 -3.60 13.01 13.83
N LEU A 34 -3.87 14.23 13.38
CA LEU A 34 -3.94 14.54 11.95
C LEU A 34 -2.55 14.41 11.30
N ARG A 35 -1.51 14.90 11.97
CA ARG A 35 -0.12 14.78 11.51
C ARG A 35 0.31 13.32 11.39
N ASP A 36 0.04 12.51 12.41
CA ASP A 36 0.42 11.10 12.43
C ASP A 36 -0.37 10.30 11.39
N ALA A 37 -1.68 10.56 11.28
CA ALA A 37 -2.52 9.93 10.26
C ALA A 37 -2.05 10.29 8.84
N PHE A 38 -1.70 11.56 8.61
CA PHE A 38 -1.15 12.01 7.33
C PHE A 38 0.18 11.31 7.03
N ALA A 39 1.14 11.35 7.95
CA ALA A 39 2.45 10.73 7.77
C ALA A 39 2.36 9.23 7.49
N SER A 40 1.56 8.51 8.29
CA SER A 40 1.31 7.08 8.10
C SER A 40 0.69 6.78 6.73
N THR A 41 -0.32 7.56 6.34
CA THR A 41 -1.02 7.39 5.07
C THR A 41 -0.11 7.69 3.89
N SER A 42 0.72 8.74 3.96
CA SER A 42 1.69 9.07 2.92
C SER A 42 2.75 7.98 2.74
N VAL A 43 3.31 7.47 3.83
CA VAL A 43 4.30 6.38 3.76
C VAL A 43 3.67 5.11 3.16
N ALA A 44 2.47 4.73 3.62
CA ALA A 44 1.77 3.56 3.10
C ALA A 44 1.42 3.72 1.61
N THR A 45 0.92 4.88 1.20
CA THR A 45 0.55 5.17 -0.20
C THR A 45 1.78 5.15 -1.11
N GLN A 46 2.89 5.72 -0.66
CA GLN A 46 4.15 5.71 -1.41
C GLN A 46 4.74 4.30 -1.54
N ALA A 47 4.68 3.50 -0.48
CA ALA A 47 5.14 2.11 -0.49
C ALA A 47 4.30 1.26 -1.45
N GLU A 48 2.98 1.43 -1.44
CA GLU A 48 2.09 0.69 -2.35
C GLU A 48 2.31 1.10 -3.81
N TYR A 49 2.48 2.40 -4.08
CA TYR A 49 2.85 2.88 -5.41
C TYR A 49 4.16 2.26 -5.90
N ALA A 50 5.19 2.24 -5.05
CA ALA A 50 6.48 1.62 -5.37
C ALA A 50 6.35 0.12 -5.63
N ASN A 51 5.51 -0.58 -4.85
CA ASN A 51 5.20 -2.00 -5.05
C ASN A 51 4.53 -2.24 -6.41
N ILE A 52 3.48 -1.48 -6.74
CA ILE A 52 2.79 -1.55 -8.04
C ILE A 52 3.77 -1.32 -9.18
N MET A 53 4.63 -0.31 -9.08
CA MET A 53 5.66 -0.05 -10.10
C MET A 53 6.69 -1.17 -10.16
N GLY A 54 7.07 -1.77 -9.04
CA GLY A 54 7.93 -2.95 -9.01
C GLY A 54 7.29 -4.13 -9.76
N MET A 55 6.03 -4.44 -9.46
CA MET A 55 5.26 -5.48 -10.15
C MET A 55 5.11 -5.19 -11.64
N ALA A 56 4.81 -3.94 -12.01
CA ALA A 56 4.64 -3.52 -13.40
C ALA A 56 5.94 -3.55 -14.21
N ASN A 57 7.11 -3.61 -13.57
CA ASN A 57 8.40 -3.72 -14.23
C ASN A 57 9.01 -5.14 -14.15
N ASP A 58 8.39 -6.05 -13.39
CA ASP A 58 8.85 -7.42 -13.22
C ASP A 58 8.12 -8.37 -14.18
N ALA A 59 8.90 -9.06 -15.01
CA ALA A 59 8.41 -10.01 -16.01
C ALA A 59 7.57 -11.14 -15.39
N LYS A 60 7.77 -11.48 -14.11
CA LYS A 60 6.95 -12.46 -13.39
C LYS A 60 5.46 -12.08 -13.42
N TYR A 61 5.12 -10.80 -13.21
CA TYR A 61 3.73 -10.36 -13.17
C TYR A 61 3.17 -10.05 -14.56
N LEU A 62 4.02 -9.74 -15.53
CA LEU A 62 3.58 -9.40 -16.90
C LEU A 62 3.44 -10.60 -17.84
N SER A 63 4.08 -11.72 -17.54
CA SER A 63 4.15 -12.88 -18.44
C SER A 63 2.98 -13.85 -18.34
N THR A 64 2.12 -13.69 -17.32
CA THR A 64 0.99 -14.60 -17.09
C THR A 64 -0.31 -13.84 -16.81
N PRO A 65 -1.48 -14.38 -17.20
CA PRO A 65 -2.77 -13.77 -16.86
C PRO A 65 -2.99 -13.63 -15.35
N GLY A 66 -2.47 -14.56 -14.55
CA GLY A 66 -2.55 -14.51 -13.09
C GLY A 66 -1.77 -13.33 -12.51
N GLY A 67 -0.54 -13.11 -12.98
CA GLY A 67 0.28 -11.97 -12.56
C GLY A 67 -0.33 -10.62 -12.98
N LEU A 68 -0.93 -10.54 -14.18
CA LEU A 68 -1.62 -9.34 -14.64
C LEU A 68 -2.87 -9.05 -13.81
N PHE A 69 -3.62 -10.08 -13.42
CA PHE A 69 -4.76 -9.93 -12.53
C PHE A 69 -4.32 -9.43 -11.15
N GLU A 70 -3.25 -9.98 -10.58
CA GLU A 70 -2.68 -9.53 -9.31
C GLU A 70 -2.28 -8.05 -9.37
N LEU A 71 -1.54 -7.64 -10.41
CA LEU A 71 -1.19 -6.23 -10.64
C LEU A 71 -2.43 -5.34 -10.74
N GLN A 72 -3.46 -5.78 -11.45
CA GLN A 72 -4.70 -5.02 -11.61
C GLN A 72 -5.46 -4.86 -10.29
N VAL A 73 -5.45 -5.85 -9.42
CA VAL A 73 -6.04 -5.77 -8.08
C VAL A 73 -5.33 -4.70 -7.27
N HIS A 74 -4.00 -4.78 -7.16
CA HIS A 74 -3.19 -3.77 -6.44
C HIS A 74 -3.41 -2.35 -6.98
N LEU A 75 -3.42 -2.19 -8.31
CA LEU A 75 -3.69 -0.90 -8.94
C LEU A 75 -5.10 -0.36 -8.62
N GLY A 76 -6.11 -1.23 -8.65
CA GLY A 76 -7.49 -0.89 -8.32
C GLY A 76 -7.66 -0.45 -6.88
N GLU A 77 -7.07 -1.18 -5.94
CA GLU A 77 -7.08 -0.86 -4.51
C GLU A 77 -6.38 0.46 -4.21
N TYR A 78 -5.19 0.68 -4.78
CA TYR A 78 -4.46 1.94 -4.67
C TYR A 78 -5.29 3.12 -5.17
N LYS A 79 -5.88 3.00 -6.37
CA LYS A 79 -6.72 4.05 -6.96
C LYS A 79 -7.90 4.39 -6.06
N GLN A 80 -8.64 3.37 -5.61
CA GLN A 80 -9.80 3.55 -4.75
C GLN A 80 -9.43 4.26 -3.45
N HIS A 81 -8.32 3.85 -2.82
CA HIS A 81 -7.85 4.44 -1.57
C HIS A 81 -7.56 5.95 -1.72
N VAL A 82 -6.77 6.32 -2.73
CA VAL A 82 -6.41 7.72 -2.99
C VAL A 82 -7.63 8.58 -3.33
N GLU A 83 -8.56 8.05 -4.14
CA GLU A 83 -9.78 8.76 -4.51
C GLU A 83 -10.68 9.03 -3.30
N VAL A 84 -10.85 8.05 -2.41
CA VAL A 84 -11.67 8.19 -1.19
C VAL A 84 -11.09 9.24 -0.26
N ILE A 85 -9.78 9.20 0.01
CA ILE A 85 -9.11 10.20 0.88
C ILE A 85 -9.27 11.61 0.28
N SER A 86 -9.05 11.75 -1.02
CA SER A 86 -9.14 13.04 -1.71
C SER A 86 -10.58 13.59 -1.67
N ALA A 87 -11.56 12.73 -1.93
CA ALA A 87 -12.97 13.10 -1.88
C ALA A 87 -13.42 13.49 -0.47
N LEU A 88 -13.02 12.72 0.55
CA LEU A 88 -13.36 12.99 1.94
C LEU A 88 -12.72 14.29 2.43
N THR A 89 -11.44 14.49 2.15
CA THR A 89 -10.71 15.73 2.49
C THR A 89 -11.41 16.94 1.86
N ARG A 90 -11.73 16.88 0.57
CA ARG A 90 -12.45 17.96 -0.13
C ARG A 90 -13.81 18.25 0.50
N LYS A 91 -14.59 17.21 0.85
CA LYS A 91 -15.90 17.38 1.49
C LYS A 91 -15.78 17.96 2.91
N GLY A 92 -14.78 17.54 3.67
CA GLY A 92 -14.52 18.06 5.02
C GLY A 92 -14.19 19.55 5.01
N VAL A 93 -13.27 19.97 4.13
CA VAL A 93 -12.91 21.39 3.97
C VAL A 93 -14.13 22.21 3.51
N ALA A 94 -14.88 21.73 2.51
CA ALA A 94 -16.07 22.43 2.03
C ALA A 94 -17.14 22.62 3.14
N ALA A 95 -17.30 21.62 4.03
CA ALA A 95 -18.21 21.74 5.17
C ALA A 95 -17.73 22.81 6.17
N ALA A 96 -16.43 22.84 6.50
CA ALA A 96 -15.85 23.85 7.37
C ALA A 96 -15.99 25.27 6.78
N GLU A 97 -15.70 25.42 5.49
CA GLU A 97 -15.88 26.70 4.78
C GLU A 97 -17.35 27.15 4.77
N THR A 98 -18.29 26.22 4.63
CA THR A 98 -19.74 26.52 4.67
C THR A 98 -20.13 27.07 6.05
N LEU A 99 -19.67 26.43 7.13
CA LEU A 99 -19.97 26.87 8.50
C LEU A 99 -19.33 28.20 8.86
N LEU A 100 -18.15 28.52 8.31
CA LEU A 100 -17.47 29.80 8.55
C LEU A 100 -18.08 30.98 7.77
N ARG A 101 -18.82 30.70 6.69
CA ARG A 101 -19.46 31.72 5.85
C ARG A 101 -20.92 31.98 6.20
N ALA A 102 -21.57 31.03 6.88
CA ALA A 102 -22.93 31.17 7.40
C ALA A 102 -22.95 32.02 8.68
#